data_AF-M5T6P7-F1
#
_entry.id   AF-M5T6P7-F1
#
_cell.length_a   1.000
_cell.length_b   1.000
_cell.length_c   1.000
_cell.angle_alpha   90.00
_cell.angle_beta   90.00
_cell.angle_gamma   90.00
#
_symmetry.space_group_name_H-M   'P 1'
#
loop_
_entity.id
_entity.type
_entity.pdbx_description
1 polymer ?
#
loop_
_entity_poly.entity_id
_entity_poly.type
_entity_poly.pdbx_seq_one_letter_code
_entity_poly.pdbx_strand_id
1 'polypeptide(L)'
;MSQSQNCTGCFLVASPYLTDGHFFRAVVFVIRHTSEGAFGVVINRSSSKRFGEVVEMSSPSWQSSPSDISPGGSGNAASGTESGSTSDVPHRDQIYIGGPVEGPLLALHEIAGIGEPCGQPDDSSTGTPSDHDPAGTKTTLHDHPAEPWGSMSIQWSDVPAWMTADEDHLRILVRREESRLKFIVGYSGWGSGQLDRELQAGGWLVTRADADSIFESPEDVWEKLVHRCGHAILKDLRPDLSFPDEKDGFDPSVN
;
A
#
# COMPACT_ATOMS: atom_id res chain seq x y z
N MET A 1 12.02 14.52 -28.42
CA MET A 1 11.63 13.31 -27.68
C MET A 1 11.22 13.77 -26.30
N SER A 2 9.92 13.70 -25.97
CA SER A 2 9.45 14.02 -24.61
C SER A 2 10.05 12.98 -23.67
N GLN A 3 10.78 13.39 -22.64
CA GLN A 3 11.16 12.46 -21.57
C GLN A 3 9.87 11.92 -20.95
N SER A 4 9.77 10.59 -20.85
CA SER A 4 8.73 9.95 -20.04
C SER A 4 8.98 10.34 -18.59
N GLN A 5 7.95 10.84 -17.91
CA GLN A 5 8.05 11.23 -16.51
C GLN A 5 8.10 9.94 -15.67
N ASN A 6 9.21 9.70 -14.97
CA ASN A 6 9.25 8.60 -14.00
C ASN A 6 8.34 8.95 -12.80
N CYS A 7 7.36 8.09 -12.54
CA CYS A 7 6.36 8.28 -11.49
C CYS A 7 6.61 7.35 -10.28
N THR A 8 7.71 6.60 -10.26
CA THR A 8 8.07 5.74 -9.13
C THR A 8 8.16 6.57 -7.85
N GLY A 9 7.46 6.16 -6.79
CA GLY A 9 7.39 6.89 -5.52
C GLY A 9 6.44 8.11 -5.53
N CYS A 10 5.60 8.25 -6.56
CA CYS A 10 4.55 9.27 -6.62
C CYS A 10 3.17 8.67 -6.37
N PHE A 11 2.21 9.53 -6.04
CA PHE A 11 0.80 9.23 -6.19
C PHE A 11 0.32 9.61 -7.59
N LEU A 12 -0.48 8.71 -8.19
CA LEU A 12 -1.43 9.07 -9.23
C LEU A 12 -2.77 9.31 -8.56
N VAL A 13 -3.25 10.54 -8.65
CA VAL A 13 -4.53 10.96 -8.09
C VAL A 13 -5.50 11.04 -9.26
N ALA A 14 -6.55 10.22 -9.23
CA ALA A 14 -7.55 10.21 -10.29
C ALA A 14 -8.11 11.62 -10.49
N SER A 15 -8.10 12.09 -11.73
CA SER A 15 -8.72 13.36 -12.09
C SER A 15 -10.22 13.34 -11.74
N PRO A 16 -10.83 14.47 -11.32
CA PRO A 16 -12.29 14.55 -11.14
C PRO A 16 -13.09 14.16 -12.38
N TYR A 17 -12.48 14.22 -13.56
CA TYR A 17 -13.09 13.83 -14.84
C TYR A 17 -12.89 12.35 -15.20
N LEU A 18 -12.08 11.61 -14.44
CA LEU A 18 -11.88 10.18 -14.65
C LEU A 18 -13.06 9.42 -14.05
N THR A 19 -13.97 8.97 -14.92
CA THR A 19 -15.22 8.29 -14.54
C THR A 19 -15.16 6.76 -14.67
N ASP A 20 -13.98 6.20 -14.93
CA ASP A 20 -13.77 4.74 -14.92
C ASP A 20 -14.09 4.19 -13.53
N GLY A 21 -15.02 3.24 -13.41
CA GLY A 21 -15.43 2.68 -12.12
C GLY A 21 -14.28 2.05 -11.32
N HIS A 22 -13.25 1.51 -11.98
CA HIS A 22 -12.08 0.95 -11.31
C HIS A 22 -11.12 2.00 -10.76
N PHE A 23 -11.20 3.26 -11.21
CA PHE A 23 -10.30 4.33 -10.79
C PHE A 23 -10.98 5.64 -10.40
N PHE A 24 -12.31 5.67 -10.34
CA PHE A 24 -13.07 6.80 -9.83
C PHE A 24 -12.60 7.11 -8.40
N ARG A 25 -12.19 8.37 -8.19
CA ARG A 25 -11.60 8.89 -6.95
C ARG A 25 -10.47 8.01 -6.38
N ALA A 26 -9.73 7.30 -7.22
CA ALA A 26 -8.63 6.46 -6.78
C ALA A 26 -7.35 7.28 -6.52
N VAL A 27 -6.61 6.87 -5.50
CA VAL A 27 -5.23 7.28 -5.26
C VAL A 27 -4.35 6.05 -5.39
N VAL A 28 -3.49 6.03 -6.40
CA VAL A 28 -2.55 4.93 -6.65
C VAL A 28 -1.17 5.35 -6.16
N PHE A 29 -0.58 4.56 -5.26
CA PHE A 29 0.85 4.65 -4.98
C PHE A 29 1.64 3.87 -6.05
N VAL A 30 2.46 4.56 -6.83
CA VAL A 30 3.25 3.96 -7.90
C VAL A 30 4.53 3.39 -7.33
N ILE A 31 4.62 2.07 -7.36
CA ILE A 31 5.74 1.31 -6.83
C ILE A 31 6.89 1.24 -7.85
N ARG A 32 6.55 1.18 -9.14
CA ARG A 32 7.54 1.12 -10.22
C ARG A 32 6.97 1.74 -11.50
N HIS A 33 7.78 2.55 -12.18
CA HIS A 33 7.49 3.06 -13.51
C HIS A 33 8.77 3.03 -14.37
N THR A 34 8.76 2.17 -15.40
CA THR A 34 9.85 2.06 -16.39
C THR A 34 9.25 2.12 -17.80
N SER A 35 10.11 2.07 -18.84
CA SER A 35 9.68 2.00 -20.23
C SER A 35 8.90 0.71 -20.57
N GLU A 36 9.07 -0.35 -19.78
CA GLU A 36 8.40 -1.64 -20.00
C GLU A 36 6.98 -1.65 -19.42
N GLY A 37 6.70 -0.79 -18.45
CA GLY A 37 5.38 -0.65 -17.83
C GLY A 37 5.45 0.02 -16.46
N ALA A 38 4.30 0.09 -15.81
CA ALA A 38 4.18 0.60 -14.45
C ALA A 38 3.37 -0.35 -13.56
N PHE A 39 3.63 -0.27 -12.27
CA PHE A 39 3.02 -1.08 -11.23
C PHE A 39 2.76 -0.19 -10.00
N GLY A 40 1.57 -0.33 -9.43
CA GLY A 40 1.18 0.40 -8.24
C GLY A 40 -0.04 -0.22 -7.56
N VAL A 41 -0.39 0.34 -6.41
CA VAL A 41 -1.53 -0.11 -5.61
C VAL A 41 -2.43 1.06 -5.26
N VAL A 42 -3.74 0.87 -5.37
CA VAL A 42 -4.74 1.81 -4.86
C VAL A 42 -4.74 1.75 -3.33
N ILE A 43 -4.56 2.91 -2.68
CA ILE A 43 -4.40 3.00 -1.21
C ILE A 43 -5.68 3.41 -0.47
N ASN A 44 -6.70 3.83 -1.21
CA ASN A 44 -7.91 4.44 -0.66
C ASN A 44 -9.21 3.68 -1.00
N ARG A 45 -9.11 2.39 -1.30
CA ARG A 45 -10.27 1.52 -1.52
C ARG A 45 -10.32 0.44 -0.45
N SER A 46 -11.01 0.72 0.65
CA SER A 46 -11.32 -0.29 1.66
C SER A 46 -12.31 -1.31 1.10
N SER A 47 -12.12 -2.58 1.49
CA SER A 47 -13.13 -3.62 1.33
C SER A 47 -13.83 -3.88 2.67
N SER A 48 -14.87 -4.70 2.70
CA SER A 48 -15.46 -5.17 3.96
C SER A 48 -14.67 -6.31 4.62
N LYS A 49 -13.68 -6.89 3.94
CA LYS A 49 -12.91 -8.05 4.41
C LYS A 49 -11.80 -7.64 5.39
N ARG A 50 -11.53 -8.53 6.33
CA ARG A 50 -10.40 -8.41 7.27
C ARG A 50 -9.25 -9.35 6.94
N PHE A 51 -8.09 -9.06 7.50
CA PHE A 51 -6.86 -9.86 7.35
C PHE A 51 -7.10 -11.34 7.66
N GLY A 52 -7.76 -11.66 8.78
CA GLY A 52 -8.04 -13.04 9.18
C GLY A 52 -8.82 -13.83 8.13
N GLU A 53 -9.83 -13.21 7.52
CA GLU A 53 -10.66 -13.82 6.48
C GLU A 53 -9.88 -14.13 5.20
N VAL A 54 -8.92 -13.28 4.83
CA VAL A 54 -8.13 -13.43 3.60
C VAL A 54 -7.02 -14.45 3.77
N VAL A 55 -6.34 -14.46 4.92
CA VAL A 55 -5.27 -15.44 5.20
C VAL A 55 -5.82 -16.86 5.29
N GLU A 56 -6.97 -17.06 5.94
CA GLU A 56 -7.63 -18.38 5.99
C GLU A 56 -8.02 -18.90 4.61
N MET A 57 -8.41 -18.01 3.70
CA MET A 57 -8.78 -18.37 2.32
C MET A 57 -7.54 -18.73 1.46
N SER A 58 -6.39 -18.14 1.78
CA SER A 58 -5.14 -18.31 1.04
C SER A 58 -4.35 -19.56 1.45
N SER A 59 -4.59 -20.07 2.68
CA SER A 59 -3.85 -21.20 3.27
C SER A 59 -4.79 -22.36 3.69
N PRO A 60 -5.26 -23.22 2.78
CA PRO A 60 -6.15 -24.34 3.11
C PRO A 60 -5.49 -25.48 3.93
N SER A 61 -4.17 -25.49 4.10
CA SER A 61 -3.40 -26.63 4.63
C SER A 61 -3.37 -26.77 6.16
N TRP A 62 -4.10 -25.94 6.89
CA TRP A 62 -4.07 -25.93 8.36
C TRP A 62 -5.25 -26.66 9.01
N GLN A 63 -6.24 -27.10 8.21
CA GLN A 63 -7.28 -28.02 8.67
C GLN A 63 -6.76 -29.47 8.63
N SER A 64 -5.95 -29.84 9.64
CA SER A 64 -5.91 -31.13 10.34
C SER A 64 -4.52 -31.34 10.96
N SER A 65 -4.40 -31.57 12.26
CA SER A 65 -4.76 -32.88 12.80
C SER A 65 -5.22 -32.89 14.27
N PRO A 66 -5.88 -33.99 14.69
CA PRO A 66 -6.95 -34.02 15.68
C PRO A 66 -6.47 -34.50 17.06
N SER A 67 -6.83 -33.75 18.10
CA SER A 67 -6.90 -34.25 19.46
C SER A 67 -7.79 -33.34 20.26
N ASP A 68 -9.10 -33.63 20.23
CA ASP A 68 -9.91 -33.73 21.45
C ASP A 68 -11.34 -34.20 21.10
N ILE A 69 -11.51 -35.51 21.10
CA ILE A 69 -12.78 -36.20 21.35
C ILE A 69 -12.80 -36.38 22.87
N SER A 70 -13.65 -35.71 23.65
CA SER A 70 -15.03 -36.11 24.03
C SER A 70 -15.36 -35.49 25.43
N PRO A 71 -16.54 -35.71 26.06
CA PRO A 71 -17.91 -35.56 25.56
C PRO A 71 -18.80 -34.75 26.56
N GLY A 72 -19.92 -34.18 26.07
CA GLY A 72 -21.13 -33.99 26.88
C GLY A 72 -21.40 -32.59 27.44
N GLY A 73 -22.58 -32.05 27.10
CA GLY A 73 -23.14 -30.87 27.75
C GLY A 73 -24.26 -30.18 26.95
N SER A 74 -25.48 -30.70 27.04
CA SER A 74 -26.72 -30.11 26.53
C SER A 74 -27.10 -28.83 27.28
N GLY A 75 -27.61 -27.78 26.58
CA GLY A 75 -28.39 -26.70 27.24
C GLY A 75 -28.54 -25.37 26.48
N ASN A 76 -29.66 -25.23 25.78
CA ASN A 76 -30.52 -24.04 25.51
C ASN A 76 -29.96 -22.60 25.32
N ALA A 77 -30.29 -22.06 24.14
CA ALA A 77 -31.01 -20.80 23.84
C ALA A 77 -30.85 -19.56 24.75
N ALA A 78 -30.38 -18.46 24.17
CA ALA A 78 -31.06 -17.16 24.21
C ALA A 78 -30.50 -16.21 23.13
N SER A 79 -31.45 -15.58 22.42
CA SER A 79 -31.27 -14.43 21.54
C SER A 79 -30.74 -13.20 22.30
N GLY A 80 -29.86 -12.44 21.65
CA GLY A 80 -29.46 -11.10 22.08
C GLY A 80 -28.95 -10.31 20.90
N THR A 81 -29.87 -9.64 20.20
CA THR A 81 -29.58 -8.55 19.27
C THR A 81 -28.92 -7.39 20.02
N GLU A 82 -27.68 -7.07 19.69
CA GLU A 82 -27.07 -5.78 20.01
C GLU A 82 -26.50 -5.18 18.73
N SER A 83 -27.38 -4.48 18.01
CA SER A 83 -27.02 -3.49 17.01
C SER A 83 -26.50 -2.25 17.73
N GLY A 84 -25.19 -2.23 18.00
CA GLY A 84 -24.46 -1.04 18.40
C GLY A 84 -23.71 -0.49 17.20
N SER A 85 -24.22 0.60 16.61
CA SER A 85 -23.47 1.43 15.66
C SER A 85 -22.31 2.09 16.41
N THR A 86 -21.18 1.41 16.48
CA THR A 86 -19.93 2.01 16.94
C THR A 86 -19.34 2.79 15.78
N SER A 87 -19.06 4.07 16.01
CA SER A 87 -18.22 4.94 15.20
C SER A 87 -17.19 4.16 14.37
N ASP A 88 -17.25 4.35 13.05
CA ASP A 88 -16.54 3.61 12.00
C ASP A 88 -15.04 3.95 12.01
N VAL A 89 -14.33 3.51 13.05
CA VAL A 89 -12.87 3.64 13.11
C VAL A 89 -12.29 2.54 12.22
N PRO A 90 -11.50 2.88 11.19
CA PRO A 90 -10.91 1.88 10.31
C PRO A 90 -10.15 0.84 11.12
N HIS A 91 -10.53 -0.41 10.97
CA HIS A 91 -9.84 -1.48 11.69
C HIS A 91 -8.45 -1.69 11.08
N ARG A 92 -7.44 -1.86 11.94
CA ARG A 92 -6.04 -2.07 11.54
C ARG A 92 -5.86 -3.28 10.61
N ASP A 93 -6.75 -4.26 10.73
CA ASP A 93 -6.77 -5.48 9.93
C ASP A 93 -7.64 -5.36 8.66
N GLN A 94 -8.08 -4.15 8.29
CA GLN A 94 -8.88 -3.93 7.08
C GLN A 94 -8.07 -4.22 5.81
N ILE A 95 -8.70 -4.94 4.88
CA ILE A 95 -8.15 -5.19 3.55
C ILE A 95 -8.56 -4.08 2.58
N TYR A 96 -7.58 -3.61 1.82
CA TYR A 96 -7.73 -2.65 0.73
C TYR A 96 -7.60 -3.34 -0.62
N ILE A 97 -8.28 -2.82 -1.64
CA ILE A 97 -8.25 -3.34 -3.01
C ILE A 97 -7.27 -2.49 -3.82
N GLY A 98 -6.09 -3.04 -4.12
CA GLY A 98 -5.00 -2.35 -4.80
C GLY A 98 -5.16 -2.23 -6.32
N GLY A 99 -6.08 -2.99 -6.92
CA GLY A 99 -6.43 -2.88 -8.34
C GLY A 99 -7.08 -4.14 -8.90
N PRO A 100 -7.32 -4.19 -10.22
CA PRO A 100 -8.08 -5.26 -10.86
C PRO A 100 -7.26 -6.54 -11.10
N VAL A 101 -5.94 -6.50 -11.00
CA VAL A 101 -5.09 -7.66 -11.26
C VAL A 101 -4.86 -8.43 -9.97
N GLU A 102 -5.13 -9.73 -9.98
CA GLU A 102 -4.90 -10.62 -8.84
C GLU A 102 -3.40 -10.78 -8.54
N GLY A 103 -3.06 -10.87 -7.27
CA GLY A 103 -1.68 -10.99 -6.78
C GLY A 103 -1.66 -11.41 -5.31
N PRO A 104 -0.46 -11.54 -4.71
CA PRO A 104 -0.32 -11.91 -3.30
C PRO A 104 -0.92 -10.84 -2.37
N LEU A 105 -1.22 -11.22 -1.14
CA LEU A 105 -1.54 -10.26 -0.08
C LEU A 105 -0.30 -9.43 0.23
N LEU A 106 -0.42 -8.11 0.10
CA LEU A 106 0.64 -7.15 0.37
C LEU A 106 0.36 -6.42 1.69
N ALA A 107 1.41 -5.98 2.35
CA ALA A 107 1.32 -4.98 3.42
C ALA A 107 2.21 -3.79 3.10
N LEU A 108 1.66 -2.58 3.24
CA LEU A 108 2.43 -1.34 3.37
C LEU A 108 2.59 -1.02 4.86
N HIS A 109 3.78 -0.65 5.32
CA HIS A 109 4.05 -0.35 6.74
C HIS A 109 5.21 0.64 6.94
N GLU A 110 5.35 1.20 8.15
CA GLU A 110 6.44 2.12 8.54
C GLU A 110 7.56 1.46 9.36
N ILE A 111 7.54 0.13 9.53
CA ILE A 111 8.59 -0.56 10.32
C ILE A 111 9.78 -0.94 9.43
N ALA A 112 10.94 -0.35 9.69
CA ALA A 112 12.21 -0.75 9.11
C ALA A 112 12.71 -2.11 9.67
N GLY A 113 13.45 -2.86 8.85
CA GLY A 113 14.17 -4.07 9.30
C GLY A 113 13.30 -5.30 9.57
N ILE A 114 12.03 -5.31 9.12
CA ILE A 114 11.20 -6.53 9.18
C ILE A 114 11.75 -7.54 8.16
N GLY A 115 12.32 -8.62 8.67
CA GLY A 115 12.88 -9.72 7.87
C GLY A 115 14.29 -9.55 7.37
N GLU A 116 15.02 -8.56 7.87
CA GLU A 116 16.47 -8.62 7.76
C GLU A 116 16.93 -9.90 8.48
N PRO A 117 17.72 -10.78 7.82
CA PRO A 117 18.29 -11.91 8.51
C PRO A 117 19.08 -11.34 9.70
N CYS A 118 18.77 -11.81 10.92
CA CYS A 118 19.58 -11.46 12.09
C CYS A 118 21.04 -11.72 11.72
N GLY A 119 21.84 -10.67 11.56
CA GLY A 119 23.25 -10.83 11.22
C GLY A 119 23.86 -11.83 12.20
N GLN A 120 24.42 -12.92 11.70
CA GLN A 120 25.26 -13.74 12.56
C GLN A 120 26.42 -12.84 12.98
N PRO A 121 26.75 -12.74 14.27
CA PRO A 121 28.01 -12.17 14.68
C PRO A 121 29.08 -13.19 14.27
N ASP A 122 29.57 -13.07 13.04
CA ASP A 122 30.66 -13.90 12.54
C ASP A 122 31.96 -13.44 13.24
N ASP A 123 32.25 -14.08 14.37
CA ASP A 123 33.57 -14.06 14.99
C ASP A 123 34.50 -14.93 14.13
N SER A 124 35.57 -14.30 13.64
CA SER A 124 36.77 -14.90 13.02
C SER A 124 36.63 -15.52 11.61
N SER A 125 37.01 -14.75 10.59
CA SER A 125 37.63 -15.25 9.36
C SER A 125 38.49 -14.14 8.74
N THR A 126 39.78 -14.16 9.04
CA THR A 126 40.80 -13.30 8.45
C THR A 126 41.03 -13.70 7.00
N GLY A 127 40.59 -12.86 6.05
CA GLY A 127 40.93 -12.98 4.64
C GLY A 127 40.64 -11.68 3.89
N THR A 128 41.66 -10.86 3.62
CA THR A 128 41.63 -9.88 2.51
C THR A 128 41.87 -10.61 1.19
N PRO A 129 41.46 -10.15 -0.03
CA PRO A 129 40.95 -8.81 -0.43
C PRO A 129 39.80 -8.80 -1.47
N SER A 130 39.10 -7.67 -1.68
CA SER A 130 38.88 -7.03 -3.00
C SER A 130 37.88 -5.86 -2.93
N ASP A 131 38.26 -4.76 -3.57
CA ASP A 131 37.47 -3.55 -3.87
C ASP A 131 36.06 -3.83 -4.42
N HIS A 132 35.13 -2.93 -4.08
CA HIS A 132 33.76 -2.78 -4.59
C HIS A 132 32.74 -3.90 -4.29
N ASP A 133 32.01 -3.75 -3.17
CA ASP A 133 30.54 -3.74 -3.18
C ASP A 133 29.98 -3.20 -1.84
N PRO A 134 29.47 -1.95 -1.76
CA PRO A 134 28.77 -1.46 -0.57
C PRO A 134 27.26 -1.80 -0.54
N ALA A 135 26.74 -2.61 -1.49
CA ALA A 135 25.31 -2.90 -1.58
C ALA A 135 25.01 -4.38 -1.33
N GLY A 136 25.09 -4.78 -0.06
CA GLY A 136 24.47 -6.03 0.38
C GLY A 136 22.94 -5.93 0.31
N THR A 137 22.35 -6.28 -0.84
CA THR A 137 21.15 -7.14 -0.97
C THR A 137 20.85 -7.36 -2.44
N LYS A 138 20.97 -8.61 -2.88
CA LYS A 138 20.63 -9.10 -4.22
C LYS A 138 19.14 -8.93 -4.48
N THR A 139 18.81 -8.00 -5.37
CA THR A 139 17.45 -7.67 -5.81
C THR A 139 17.05 -8.59 -6.97
N THR A 140 15.99 -9.38 -6.80
CA THR A 140 15.25 -9.97 -7.92
C THR A 140 13.87 -9.34 -7.96
N LEU A 141 13.79 -8.16 -8.57
CA LEU A 141 12.54 -7.46 -8.87
C LEU A 141 12.01 -8.03 -10.19
N HIS A 142 11.26 -9.13 -10.12
CA HIS A 142 10.70 -9.78 -11.29
C HIS A 142 9.46 -9.03 -11.80
N ASP A 143 9.25 -9.06 -13.12
CA ASP A 143 8.25 -8.26 -13.83
C ASP A 143 6.79 -8.71 -13.62
N HIS A 144 6.56 -9.70 -12.75
CA HIS A 144 5.24 -10.28 -12.51
C HIS A 144 5.05 -10.71 -11.03
N PRO A 145 3.94 -10.36 -10.38
CA PRO A 145 3.60 -10.78 -8.99
C PRO A 145 3.30 -12.26 -8.79
N ALA A 146 3.44 -13.10 -9.83
CA ALA A 146 3.12 -14.52 -9.73
C ALA A 146 4.30 -15.35 -9.20
N GLU A 147 5.46 -14.73 -8.98
CA GLU A 147 6.63 -15.39 -8.39
C GLU A 147 6.83 -14.94 -6.94
N PRO A 148 7.26 -15.83 -6.02
CA PRO A 148 7.31 -15.55 -4.59
C PRO A 148 8.23 -14.37 -4.27
N TRP A 149 7.60 -13.25 -3.87
CA TRP A 149 8.29 -12.05 -3.42
C TRP A 149 8.83 -12.29 -2.02
N GLY A 150 10.13 -12.65 -1.95
CA GLY A 150 10.84 -12.69 -0.68
C GLY A 150 10.81 -11.32 0.03
N SER A 151 10.99 -11.34 1.35
CA SER A 151 11.09 -10.21 2.26
C SER A 151 11.84 -9.00 1.69
N MET A 152 11.12 -8.06 1.08
CA MET A 152 11.70 -6.89 0.41
C MET A 152 11.25 -5.60 1.09
N SER A 153 11.98 -5.15 2.10
CA SER A 153 11.92 -3.77 2.58
C SER A 153 12.47 -2.81 1.53
N ILE A 154 11.66 -2.40 0.55
CA ILE A 154 12.06 -1.35 -0.40
C ILE A 154 11.82 0.00 0.26
N GLN A 155 12.89 0.75 0.51
CA GLN A 155 12.79 2.18 0.81
C GLN A 155 12.65 2.92 -0.53
N TRP A 156 11.42 3.36 -0.85
CA TRP A 156 11.20 4.20 -2.03
C TRP A 156 11.46 5.65 -1.68
N SER A 157 12.57 6.22 -2.16
CA SER A 157 12.89 7.64 -2.00
C SER A 157 12.92 8.10 -0.52
N ASP A 158 12.60 9.37 -0.26
CA ASP A 158 12.48 9.98 1.07
C ASP A 158 11.16 9.59 1.78
N VAL A 159 10.40 8.60 1.27
CA VAL A 159 9.15 8.16 1.88
C VAL A 159 9.44 7.04 2.89
N PRO A 160 9.13 7.22 4.18
CA PRO A 160 9.38 6.22 5.22
C PRO A 160 8.32 5.11 5.20
N ALA A 161 8.16 4.42 4.06
CA ALA A 161 7.23 3.31 3.90
C ALA A 161 7.91 2.11 3.23
N TRP A 162 7.55 0.92 3.71
CA TRP A 162 8.04 -0.38 3.27
C TRP A 162 6.86 -1.24 2.79
N MET A 163 7.15 -2.22 1.94
CA MET A 163 6.16 -3.19 1.45
C MET A 163 6.62 -4.62 1.74
N THR A 164 5.72 -5.55 2.02
CA THR A 164 6.06 -6.98 2.12
C THR A 164 4.90 -7.82 1.61
N ALA A 165 5.21 -8.99 1.05
CA ALA A 165 4.25 -10.04 0.69
C ALA A 165 4.49 -11.34 1.47
N ASP A 166 5.53 -11.36 2.32
CA ASP A 166 5.91 -12.53 3.10
C ASP A 166 4.90 -12.83 4.22
N GLU A 167 4.36 -14.05 4.25
CA GLU A 167 3.27 -14.43 5.17
C GLU A 167 3.67 -14.31 6.64
N ASP A 168 4.91 -14.64 6.99
CA ASP A 168 5.39 -14.53 8.37
C ASP A 168 5.52 -13.07 8.79
N HIS A 169 5.97 -12.20 7.89
CA HIS A 169 5.98 -10.76 8.11
C HIS A 169 4.58 -10.19 8.31
N LEU A 170 3.62 -10.60 7.47
CA LEU A 170 2.23 -10.16 7.59
C LEU A 170 1.66 -10.53 8.97
N ARG A 171 1.97 -11.73 9.47
CA ARG A 171 1.59 -12.20 10.81
C ARG A 171 2.29 -11.45 11.94
N ILE A 172 3.52 -10.99 11.73
CA ILE A 172 4.21 -10.14 12.71
C ILE A 172 3.59 -8.73 12.72
N LEU A 173 3.31 -8.17 11.54
CA LEU A 173 2.77 -6.83 11.37
C LEU A 173 1.38 -6.66 11.99
N VAL A 174 0.50 -7.65 11.83
CA VAL A 174 -0.84 -7.60 12.43
C VAL A 174 -0.79 -7.55 13.97
N ARG A 175 0.27 -8.10 14.59
CA ARG A 175 0.45 -8.15 16.05
C ARG A 175 1.12 -6.90 16.65
N ARG A 176 1.70 -6.02 15.84
CA ARG A 176 2.52 -4.88 16.33
C ARG A 176 1.72 -3.58 16.39
N GLU A 177 0.99 -3.34 17.47
CA GLU A 177 0.01 -2.23 17.62
C GLU A 177 0.55 -0.81 17.32
N GLU A 178 1.85 -0.56 17.43
CA GLU A 178 2.47 0.77 17.34
C GLU A 178 2.74 1.27 15.89
N SER A 179 2.51 0.47 14.84
CA SER A 179 2.81 0.88 13.46
C SER A 179 1.60 1.14 12.57
N ARG A 180 1.70 2.14 11.70
CA ARG A 180 0.75 2.34 10.59
C ARG A 180 0.92 1.23 9.55
N LEU A 181 -0.20 0.68 9.10
CA LEU A 181 -0.25 -0.54 8.30
C LEU A 181 -1.48 -0.53 7.37
N LYS A 182 -1.30 -0.95 6.12
CA LYS A 182 -2.41 -1.29 5.20
C LYS A 182 -2.16 -2.64 4.56
N PHE A 183 -3.13 -3.54 4.67
CA PHE A 183 -3.14 -4.79 3.92
C PHE A 183 -3.85 -4.58 2.58
N ILE A 184 -3.24 -5.01 1.48
CA ILE A 184 -3.71 -4.75 0.12
C ILE A 184 -3.78 -6.05 -0.66
N VAL A 185 -4.92 -6.30 -1.31
CA VAL A 185 -5.08 -7.39 -2.27
C VAL A 185 -5.16 -6.85 -3.69
N GLY A 186 -4.50 -7.55 -4.61
CA GLY A 186 -4.42 -7.17 -6.01
C GLY A 186 -3.65 -5.87 -6.23
N TYR A 187 -3.47 -5.52 -7.50
CA TYR A 187 -2.69 -4.36 -7.90
C TYR A 187 -3.16 -3.76 -9.21
N SER A 188 -2.64 -2.57 -9.49
CA SER A 188 -2.86 -1.83 -10.72
C SER A 188 -1.59 -1.90 -11.58
N GLY A 189 -1.75 -2.42 -12.80
CA GLY A 189 -0.65 -2.57 -13.75
C GLY A 189 -0.93 -1.79 -15.03
N TRP A 190 0.12 -1.17 -15.56
CA TRP A 190 0.10 -0.49 -16.85
C TRP A 190 1.10 -1.16 -17.78
N GLY A 191 0.66 -1.49 -18.99
CA GLY A 191 1.56 -1.96 -20.05
C GLY A 191 2.51 -0.87 -20.53
N SER A 192 3.49 -1.25 -21.36
CA SER A 192 4.49 -0.31 -21.90
C SER A 192 3.86 0.95 -22.51
N GLY A 193 4.27 2.12 -21.99
CA GLY A 193 3.81 3.44 -22.40
C GLY A 193 2.32 3.73 -22.14
N GLN A 194 1.58 2.84 -21.48
CA GLN A 194 0.16 3.06 -21.19
C GLN A 194 -0.03 4.19 -20.18
N LEU A 195 0.73 4.16 -19.08
CA LEU A 195 0.66 5.21 -18.06
C LEU A 195 0.98 6.59 -18.66
N ASP A 196 2.01 6.69 -19.52
CA ASP A 196 2.34 7.95 -20.20
C ASP A 196 1.18 8.49 -21.05
N ARG A 197 0.45 7.60 -21.75
CA ARG A 197 -0.73 8.00 -22.56
C ARG A 197 -1.87 8.49 -21.66
N GLU A 198 -2.11 7.81 -20.54
CA GLU A 198 -3.14 8.22 -19.58
C GLU A 198 -2.81 9.56 -18.90
N LEU A 199 -1.53 9.80 -18.58
CA LEU A 199 -1.03 11.08 -18.09
C LEU A 199 -1.23 12.20 -19.12
N GLN A 200 -0.88 11.96 -20.38
CA GLN A 200 -1.09 12.92 -21.47
C GLN A 200 -2.57 13.20 -21.73
N ALA A 201 -3.45 12.22 -21.51
CA ALA A 201 -4.89 12.39 -21.60
C ALA A 201 -5.51 13.15 -20.42
N GLY A 202 -4.73 13.47 -19.37
CA GLY A 202 -5.21 14.18 -18.18
C GLY A 202 -6.06 13.31 -17.25
N GLY A 203 -5.93 11.97 -17.33
CA GLY A 203 -6.63 11.05 -16.45
C GLY A 203 -6.11 11.07 -15.00
N TRP A 204 -4.84 11.45 -14.83
CA TRP A 204 -4.14 11.43 -13.55
C TRP A 204 -3.48 12.77 -13.25
N LEU A 205 -3.60 13.21 -12.00
CA LEU A 205 -2.74 14.23 -11.41
C LEU A 205 -1.58 13.51 -10.71
N VAL A 206 -0.38 14.10 -10.75
CA VAL A 206 0.82 13.50 -10.16
C VAL A 206 1.33 14.37 -9.02
N THR A 207 1.61 13.74 -7.88
CA THR A 207 2.20 14.41 -6.72
C THR A 207 3.15 13.45 -5.99
N ARG A 208 4.15 13.96 -5.26
CA ARG A 208 5.08 13.10 -4.52
C ARG A 208 4.33 12.33 -3.44
N ALA A 209 4.70 11.07 -3.21
CA ALA A 209 4.13 10.32 -2.11
C ALA A 209 4.74 10.74 -0.77
N ASP A 210 3.98 10.51 0.30
CA ASP A 210 4.35 10.75 1.70
C ASP A 210 3.60 9.76 2.58
N ALA A 211 4.18 9.38 3.72
CA ALA A 211 3.61 8.35 4.59
C ALA A 211 2.27 8.79 5.19
N ASP A 212 2.11 10.07 5.50
CA ASP A 212 0.88 10.65 6.03
C ASP A 212 -0.31 10.34 5.12
N SER A 213 -0.16 10.61 3.82
CA SER A 213 -1.18 10.28 2.82
C SER A 213 -1.31 8.78 2.56
N ILE A 214 -0.24 7.98 2.62
CA ILE A 214 -0.30 6.52 2.41
C ILE A 214 -1.25 5.88 3.42
N PHE A 215 -1.14 6.23 4.71
CA PHE A 215 -1.94 5.64 5.78
C PHE A 215 -3.05 6.56 6.30
N GLU A 216 -3.47 7.54 5.50
CA GLU A 216 -4.65 8.36 5.77
C GLU A 216 -5.95 7.53 5.62
N SER A 217 -7.03 8.05 6.22
CA SER A 217 -8.40 7.59 5.96
C SER A 217 -8.68 7.55 4.45
N PRO A 218 -9.25 6.44 3.94
CA PRO A 218 -9.53 6.29 2.52
C PRO A 218 -10.56 7.30 1.98
N GLU A 219 -11.44 7.81 2.82
CA GLU A 219 -12.50 8.77 2.48
C GLU A 219 -11.91 10.14 2.10
N ASP A 220 -10.93 10.60 2.87
CA ASP A 220 -10.40 11.96 2.80
C ASP A 220 -9.23 12.13 1.83
N VAL A 221 -8.41 11.08 1.69
CA VAL A 221 -7.09 11.18 1.04
C VAL A 221 -7.19 11.66 -0.41
N TRP A 222 -8.23 11.26 -1.17
CA TRP A 222 -8.38 11.72 -2.55
C TRP A 222 -8.63 13.23 -2.62
N GLU A 223 -9.51 13.78 -1.79
CA GLU A 223 -9.84 15.21 -1.79
C GLU A 223 -8.63 16.05 -1.37
N LYS A 224 -7.97 15.64 -0.28
CA LYS A 224 -6.73 16.27 0.19
C LYS A 224 -5.66 16.32 -0.90
N LEU A 225 -5.48 15.22 -1.64
CA LEU A 225 -4.47 15.13 -2.69
C LEU A 225 -4.84 15.87 -3.98
N VAL A 226 -6.12 15.86 -4.40
CA VAL A 226 -6.60 16.68 -5.53
C VAL A 226 -6.37 18.16 -5.22
N HIS A 227 -6.74 18.58 -4.01
CA HIS A 227 -6.56 19.93 -3.54
C HIS A 227 -5.08 20.34 -3.51
N ARG A 228 -4.20 19.47 -2.99
CA ARG A 228 -2.75 19.65 -3.03
C ARG A 228 -2.20 19.81 -4.44
N CYS A 229 -2.67 18.99 -5.39
CA CYS A 229 -2.27 19.11 -6.80
C CYS A 229 -2.75 20.43 -7.40
N GLY A 230 -3.99 20.83 -7.14
CA GLY A 230 -4.56 22.11 -7.57
C GLY A 230 -3.75 23.30 -7.09
N HIS A 231 -3.38 23.32 -5.80
CA HIS A 231 -2.50 24.35 -5.24
C HIS A 231 -1.14 24.40 -5.90
N ALA A 232 -0.50 23.26 -6.12
CA ALA A 232 0.80 23.21 -6.78
C ALA A 232 0.73 23.79 -8.20
N ILE A 233 -0.30 23.42 -8.98
CA ILE A 233 -0.52 23.91 -10.35
C ILE A 233 -0.79 25.42 -10.34
N LEU A 234 -1.67 25.90 -9.46
CA LEU A 234 -2.01 27.32 -9.40
C LEU A 234 -0.83 28.18 -8.97
N LYS A 235 0.01 27.71 -8.02
CA LYS A 235 1.25 28.40 -7.63
C LYS A 235 2.28 28.46 -8.75
N ASP A 236 2.39 27.40 -9.54
CA ASP A 236 3.29 27.40 -10.70
C ASP A 236 2.86 28.43 -11.74
N LEU A 237 1.55 28.53 -12.01
CA LEU A 237 0.99 29.51 -12.94
C LEU A 237 1.01 30.95 -12.40
N ARG A 238 0.79 31.12 -11.10
CA ARG A 238 0.68 32.40 -10.42
C ARG A 238 1.32 32.32 -9.03
N PRO A 239 2.64 32.57 -8.93
CA PRO A 239 3.38 32.46 -7.67
C PRO A 239 2.93 33.45 -6.58
N ASP A 240 2.20 34.50 -6.96
CA ASP A 240 1.67 35.52 -6.07
C ASP A 240 0.30 35.18 -5.47
N LEU A 241 -0.32 34.06 -5.87
CA LEU A 241 -1.54 33.55 -5.23
C LEU A 241 -1.24 33.09 -3.80
N SER A 242 -2.05 33.54 -2.85
CA SER A 242 -2.10 33.03 -1.49
C SER A 242 -3.46 32.39 -1.26
N PHE A 243 -3.46 31.23 -0.61
CA PHE A 243 -4.68 30.48 -0.34
C PHE A 243 -5.04 30.57 1.16
N PRO A 244 -6.32 30.73 1.52
CA PRO A 244 -6.73 30.90 2.92
C PRO A 244 -6.34 29.72 3.84
N ASP A 245 -6.37 28.52 3.28
CA ASP A 245 -6.09 27.23 3.92
C ASP A 245 -4.59 26.91 4.06
N GLU A 246 -3.68 27.76 3.58
CA GLU A 246 -2.24 27.61 3.85
C GLU A 246 -1.90 27.71 5.35
N LYS A 247 -2.77 28.37 6.12
CA LYS A 247 -2.61 28.54 7.57
C LYS A 247 -3.40 27.52 8.38
N ASP A 248 -4.62 27.24 7.97
CA ASP A 248 -5.59 26.47 8.76
C ASP A 248 -5.68 25.00 8.32
N GLY A 249 -5.04 24.65 7.20
CA GLY A 249 -5.14 23.32 6.58
C GLY A 249 -6.42 23.17 5.74
N PHE A 250 -6.40 22.20 4.82
CA PHE A 250 -7.59 21.85 4.05
C PHE A 250 -8.43 20.84 4.82
N ASP A 251 -9.70 21.19 5.08
CA ASP A 251 -10.69 20.30 5.67
C ASP A 251 -11.64 19.78 4.57
N PRO A 252 -11.62 18.47 4.24
CA PRO A 252 -12.54 17.91 3.26
C PRO A 252 -14.00 17.87 3.75
N SER A 253 -14.26 17.93 5.06
CA SER A 253 -15.59 17.75 5.63
C SER A 253 -16.53 18.96 5.49
N VAL A 254 -16.01 20.11 5.05
CA VAL A 254 -16.77 21.37 4.94
C VAL A 254 -17.39 21.63 3.55
N ASN A 255 -17.28 20.69 2.61
CA ASN A 255 -17.80 20.80 1.24
C ASN A 255 -19.08 20.00 1.00
#